data_AF-A0A0U1DS06-F1
#
_entry.id   AF-A0A0U1DS06-F1
#
_cell.length_a   1.000
_cell.length_b   1.000
_cell.length_c   1.000
_cell.angle_alpha   90.00
_cell.angle_beta   90.00
_cell.angle_gamma   90.00
#
_symmetry.space_group_name_H-M   'P 1'
#
loop_
_entity.id
_entity.type
_entity.pdbx_description
1 polymer ?
#
loop_
_entity_poly.entity_id
_entity_poly.type
_entity_poly.pdbx_seq_one_letter_code
_entity_poly.pdbx_strand_id
1 'polypeptide(L)'
;MAKAEGERKAARWRRSFEQRAAAGRWVATHRPFGYTLDGVPLEPEAGLLRQAYEDVLGGKSLRRIALDWNAAGVPTSRGAAWTNNRIRRMLLNPRYAALRLQPLPKPKPGETSSASAEPQYVPGEWEPVVDEAVWRGVVALLSDSSRAICTTFEVAHMGAGIYRCGRCDSPMNTAYDKHGKRLYRCKAQPHLSRRGEPVDNLVQAWLLERLSQPDAHDVIPAEQDGGTVDAKLLEAERAELVARKSDLSAALRDGLLDLAAVRRDSEILTRRIDQIDRQLADAVRVSPAAGLRAAAGDAERLWAVWQVMSPAQCGQAIDELLTVTVQPCPLGLRGFAPEYIDIDWKRSA
;
A
#
# COMPACT_ATOMS: atom_id res chain seq x y z
N MET A 1 10.11 -46.95 23.06
CA MET A 1 9.77 -46.04 24.18
C MET A 1 10.34 -44.64 24.01
N ALA A 2 11.61 -44.45 23.62
CA ALA A 2 12.21 -43.12 23.43
C ALA A 2 11.51 -42.18 22.42
N LYS A 3 10.96 -42.70 21.31
CA LYS A 3 10.19 -41.88 20.33
C LYS A 3 8.89 -41.32 20.91
N ALA A 4 8.14 -42.13 21.66
CA ALA A 4 6.87 -41.73 22.29
C ALA A 4 7.08 -40.68 23.40
N GLU A 5 8.20 -40.73 24.11
CA GLU A 5 8.56 -39.74 25.11
C GLU A 5 8.95 -38.38 24.47
N GLY A 6 9.69 -38.42 23.36
CA GLY A 6 10.00 -37.25 22.54
C GLY A 6 8.73 -36.59 21.97
N GLU A 7 7.79 -37.39 21.48
CA GLU A 7 6.50 -36.90 20.96
C GLU A 7 5.64 -36.24 22.05
N ARG A 8 5.60 -36.83 23.26
CA ARG A 8 4.91 -36.24 24.42
C ARG A 8 5.53 -34.91 24.85
N LYS A 9 6.86 -34.82 24.88
CA LYS A 9 7.59 -33.58 25.21
C LYS A 9 7.33 -32.50 24.16
N ALA A 10 7.38 -32.86 22.88
CA ALA A 10 7.07 -31.95 21.76
C ALA A 10 5.60 -31.50 21.76
N ALA A 11 4.66 -32.36 22.15
CA ALA A 11 3.24 -32.01 22.28
C ALA A 11 3.01 -31.02 23.44
N ARG A 12 3.66 -31.22 24.60
CA ARG A 12 3.60 -30.27 25.72
C ARG A 12 4.19 -28.92 25.36
N TRP A 13 5.35 -28.89 24.70
CA TRP A 13 5.97 -27.65 24.23
C TRP A 13 5.05 -26.90 23.27
N ARG A 14 4.47 -27.59 22.28
CA ARG A 14 3.51 -26.99 21.34
C ARG A 14 2.30 -26.39 22.04
N ARG A 15 1.65 -27.12 22.95
CA ARG A 15 0.51 -26.61 23.74
C ARG A 15 0.89 -25.39 24.56
N SER A 16 2.08 -25.37 25.15
CA SER A 16 2.58 -24.20 25.89
C SER A 16 2.78 -22.98 24.98
N PHE A 17 3.31 -23.17 23.76
CA PHE A 17 3.42 -22.09 22.77
C PHE A 17 2.07 -21.60 22.27
N GLU A 18 1.12 -22.51 22.01
CA GLU A 18 -0.26 -22.19 21.62
C GLU A 18 -0.97 -21.38 22.70
N GLN A 19 -0.87 -21.79 23.97
CA GLN A 19 -1.43 -21.04 25.10
C GLN A 19 -0.82 -19.65 25.24
N ARG A 20 0.51 -19.52 25.10
CA ARG A 20 1.19 -18.20 25.14
C ARG A 20 0.83 -17.34 23.93
N ALA A 21 0.55 -17.94 22.78
CA ALA A 21 0.06 -17.23 21.61
C ALA A 21 -1.37 -16.72 21.80
N ALA A 22 -2.26 -17.58 22.31
CA ALA A 22 -3.64 -17.24 22.63
C ALA A 22 -3.76 -16.20 23.76
N ALA A 23 -2.78 -16.16 24.67
CA ALA A 23 -2.72 -15.16 25.73
C ALA A 23 -2.03 -13.84 25.31
N GLY A 24 -1.67 -13.65 24.02
CA GLY A 24 -1.10 -12.38 23.56
C GLY A 24 0.28 -12.03 24.14
N ARG A 25 0.97 -12.96 24.80
CA ARG A 25 2.23 -12.64 25.51
C ARG A 25 3.35 -12.24 24.56
N TRP A 26 4.18 -11.28 24.95
CA TRP A 26 5.38 -10.96 24.17
C TRP A 26 6.35 -12.16 24.11
N VAL A 27 6.78 -12.50 22.89
CA VAL A 27 7.86 -13.48 22.67
C VAL A 27 8.73 -12.96 21.53
N ALA A 28 10.02 -12.80 21.80
CA ALA A 28 11.02 -12.44 20.81
C ALA A 28 12.30 -13.26 21.07
N THR A 29 12.73 -14.05 20.09
CA THR A 29 14.04 -14.73 20.13
C THR A 29 15.17 -13.76 19.80
N HIS A 30 14.87 -12.77 18.96
CA HIS A 30 15.79 -11.70 18.58
C HIS A 30 15.06 -10.38 18.65
N ARG A 31 15.82 -9.30 18.89
CA ARG A 31 15.29 -7.93 18.91
C ARG A 31 14.59 -7.63 17.57
N PRO A 32 13.28 -7.31 17.58
CA PRO A 32 12.62 -6.76 16.41
C PRO A 32 13.07 -5.31 16.19
N PHE A 33 13.11 -4.86 14.95
CA PHE A 33 13.33 -3.44 14.65
C PHE A 33 12.18 -2.62 15.23
N GLY A 34 12.46 -1.50 15.89
CA GLY A 34 11.47 -0.66 16.55
C GLY A 34 11.08 -1.05 17.97
N TYR A 35 11.61 -2.16 18.49
CA TYR A 35 11.31 -2.63 19.84
C TYR A 35 12.58 -3.04 20.60
N THR A 36 12.51 -2.97 21.92
CA THR A 36 13.45 -3.65 22.82
C THR A 36 13.17 -5.15 22.86
N LEU A 37 14.05 -5.93 23.50
CA LEU A 37 13.79 -7.35 23.73
C LEU A 37 12.58 -7.61 24.63
N ASP A 38 12.20 -6.62 25.44
CA ASP A 38 11.08 -6.69 26.40
C ASP A 38 9.74 -6.26 25.79
N GLY A 39 9.73 -5.82 24.52
CA GLY A 39 8.51 -5.42 23.83
C GLY A 39 8.09 -3.97 24.04
N VAL A 40 9.02 -3.11 24.45
CA VAL A 40 8.80 -1.66 24.55
C VAL A 40 9.26 -0.99 23.25
N PRO A 41 8.48 -0.05 22.67
CA PRO A 41 8.91 0.72 21.51
C PRO A 41 10.26 1.41 21.75
N LEU A 42 11.17 1.31 20.78
CA LEU A 42 12.52 1.87 20.86
C LEU A 42 12.70 3.00 19.84
N GLU A 43 12.89 4.22 20.32
CA GLU A 43 13.24 5.37 19.47
C GLU A 43 14.75 5.41 19.14
N PRO A 44 15.17 5.87 17.94
CA PRO A 44 14.34 6.46 16.86
C PRO A 44 13.73 5.42 15.90
N GLU A 45 13.97 4.11 16.11
CA GLU A 45 13.51 3.05 15.19
C GLU A 45 11.97 2.97 15.09
N ALA A 46 11.28 3.17 16.22
CA ALA A 46 9.82 3.20 16.28
C ALA A 46 9.24 4.37 15.48
N GLY A 47 9.82 5.57 15.58
CA GLY A 47 9.47 6.72 14.75
C GLY A 47 9.65 6.45 13.26
N LEU A 48 10.78 5.85 12.86
CA LEU A 48 11.00 5.46 11.47
C LEU A 48 9.96 4.46 10.97
N LEU A 49 9.55 3.51 11.81
CA LEU A 49 8.47 2.59 11.48
C LEU A 49 7.14 3.30 11.24
N ARG A 50 6.72 4.20 12.14
CA ARG A 50 5.49 5.00 11.96
C ARG A 50 5.51 5.73 10.61
N GLN A 51 6.62 6.42 10.34
CA GLN A 51 6.83 7.10 9.06
C GLN A 51 6.77 6.14 7.86
N ALA A 52 7.31 4.92 7.97
CA ALA A 52 7.26 3.96 6.88
C ALA A 52 5.83 3.46 6.58
N TYR A 53 4.97 3.31 7.58
CA TYR A 53 3.55 2.99 7.36
C TYR A 53 2.84 4.15 6.65
N GLU A 54 3.05 5.38 7.13
CA GLU A 54 2.51 6.60 6.51
C GLU A 54 3.01 6.78 5.07
N ASP A 55 4.31 6.61 4.83
CA ASP A 55 4.93 6.69 3.52
C ASP A 55 4.28 5.71 2.53
N VAL A 56 4.04 4.47 2.95
CA VAL A 56 3.41 3.44 2.10
C VAL A 56 1.95 3.77 1.82
N LEU A 57 1.19 4.21 2.82
CA LEU A 57 -0.20 4.65 2.64
C LEU A 57 -0.29 5.90 1.76
N GLY A 58 0.71 6.78 1.85
CA GLY A 58 0.90 7.93 0.97
C GLY A 58 1.44 7.58 -0.42
N GLY A 59 1.64 6.30 -0.75
CA GLY A 59 2.01 5.85 -2.10
C GLY A 59 3.51 5.78 -2.40
N LYS A 60 4.38 5.98 -1.40
CA LYS A 60 5.83 5.81 -1.55
C LYS A 60 6.19 4.33 -1.71
N SER A 61 7.12 4.03 -2.62
CA SER A 61 7.49 2.64 -2.89
C SER A 61 8.38 2.04 -1.78
N LEU A 62 8.23 0.73 -1.53
CA LEU A 62 9.08 -0.02 -0.59
C LEU A 62 10.58 0.05 -0.94
N ARG A 63 10.89 0.17 -2.24
CA ARG A 63 12.27 0.34 -2.72
C ARG A 63 12.81 1.69 -2.28
N ARG A 64 12.03 2.76 -2.41
CA ARG A 64 12.45 4.10 -2.04
C ARG A 64 12.71 4.22 -0.55
N ILE A 65 11.82 3.68 0.28
CA ILE A 65 12.01 3.61 1.74
C ILE A 65 13.32 2.91 2.08
N ALA A 66 13.62 1.77 1.46
CA ALA A 66 14.88 1.06 1.67
C ALA A 66 16.10 1.90 1.25
N LEU A 67 16.02 2.62 0.13
CA LEU A 67 17.10 3.51 -0.33
C LEU A 67 17.32 4.68 0.61
N ASP A 68 16.25 5.36 1.03
CA ASP A 68 16.32 6.50 1.95
C ASP A 68 16.92 6.08 3.29
N TRP A 69 16.50 4.93 3.85
CA TRP A 69 17.03 4.42 5.12
C TRP A 69 18.50 4.00 5.03
N ASN A 70 18.90 3.37 3.91
CA ASN A 70 20.29 3.02 3.70
C ASN A 70 21.17 4.27 3.50
N ALA A 71 20.67 5.30 2.80
CA ALA A 71 21.36 6.57 2.64
C ALA A 71 21.49 7.34 3.95
N ALA A 72 20.48 7.26 4.82
CA ALA A 72 20.50 7.78 6.18
C ALA A 72 21.35 6.94 7.17
N GLY A 73 21.96 5.85 6.70
CA GLY A 73 22.81 4.99 7.53
C GLY A 73 22.05 4.18 8.59
N VAL A 74 20.74 3.95 8.41
CA VAL A 74 19.91 3.18 9.34
C VAL A 74 20.04 1.68 9.05
N PRO A 75 20.70 0.88 9.90
CA PRO A 75 20.80 -0.56 9.68
C PRO A 75 19.53 -1.30 10.18
N THR A 76 19.31 -2.52 9.70
CA THR A 76 18.38 -3.45 10.36
C THR A 76 18.88 -3.80 11.77
N SER A 77 18.03 -4.37 12.63
CA SER A 77 18.42 -4.80 14.00
C SER A 77 19.60 -5.80 14.04
N ARG A 78 19.96 -6.41 12.90
CA ARG A 78 21.11 -7.31 12.74
C ARG A 78 22.29 -6.68 12.00
N GLY A 79 22.29 -5.36 11.79
CA GLY A 79 23.40 -4.63 11.15
C GLY A 79 23.44 -4.71 9.62
N ALA A 80 22.46 -5.34 8.98
CA ALA A 80 22.45 -5.50 7.53
C ALA A 80 21.61 -4.41 6.84
N ALA A 81 21.91 -4.12 5.57
CA ALA A 81 21.19 -3.14 4.76
C ALA A 81 19.72 -3.52 4.50
N TRP A 82 18.90 -2.51 4.23
CA TRP A 82 17.50 -2.65 3.86
C TRP A 82 17.35 -3.01 2.39
N THR A 83 16.42 -3.93 2.12
CA THR A 83 15.99 -4.30 0.77
C THR A 83 14.47 -4.25 0.70
N ASN A 84 13.91 -4.15 -0.50
CA ASN A 84 12.45 -4.12 -0.70
C ASN A 84 11.74 -5.29 0.04
N ASN A 85 12.25 -6.52 -0.11
CA ASN A 85 11.67 -7.70 0.56
C ASN A 85 11.77 -7.60 2.10
N ARG A 86 12.84 -7.01 2.65
CA ARG A 86 12.99 -6.82 4.10
C ARG A 86 12.00 -5.79 4.64
N ILE A 87 11.83 -4.67 3.96
CA ILE A 87 10.81 -3.67 4.31
C ILE A 87 9.42 -4.29 4.21
N ARG A 88 9.11 -5.01 3.11
CA ARG A 88 7.82 -5.70 2.94
C ARG A 88 7.53 -6.66 4.10
N ARG A 89 8.48 -7.54 4.42
CA ARG A 89 8.32 -8.50 5.53
C ARG A 89 8.17 -7.83 6.88
N MET A 90 8.81 -6.68 7.07
CA MET A 90 8.68 -5.88 8.29
C MET A 90 7.28 -5.26 8.38
N LEU A 91 6.80 -4.56 7.36
CA LEU A 91 5.50 -3.89 7.37
C LEU A 91 4.32 -4.87 7.44
N LEU A 92 4.46 -6.08 6.87
CA LEU A 92 3.46 -7.14 6.98
C LEU A 92 3.44 -7.85 8.35
N ASN A 93 4.37 -7.52 9.26
CA ASN A 93 4.47 -8.20 10.53
C ASN A 93 3.39 -7.67 11.51
N PRO A 94 2.44 -8.50 11.96
CA PRO A 94 1.36 -8.07 12.86
C PRO A 94 1.85 -7.53 14.20
N ARG A 95 3.10 -7.83 14.58
CA ARG A 95 3.70 -7.36 15.83
C ARG A 95 3.62 -5.85 16.01
N TYR A 96 3.73 -5.08 14.93
CA TYR A 96 3.77 -3.62 15.00
C TYR A 96 2.44 -3.00 15.40
N ALA A 97 1.33 -3.72 15.20
CA ALA A 97 -0.02 -3.35 15.63
C ALA A 97 -0.45 -4.01 16.95
N ALA A 98 0.51 -4.47 17.76
CA ALA A 98 0.21 -5.29 18.94
C ALA A 98 -0.64 -6.52 18.64
N LEU A 99 -0.46 -7.14 17.46
CA LEU A 99 -1.17 -8.37 17.09
C LEU A 99 -0.25 -9.58 17.08
N ARG A 100 -0.76 -10.70 17.57
CA ARG A 100 -0.09 -12.00 17.52
C ARG A 100 -0.82 -12.95 16.58
N LEU A 101 -0.09 -13.49 15.62
CA LEU A 101 -0.61 -14.56 14.77
C LEU A 101 -0.83 -15.83 15.61
N GLN A 102 -2.06 -16.34 15.60
CA GLN A 102 -2.38 -17.63 16.20
C GLN A 102 -1.85 -18.75 15.30
N PRO A 103 -1.12 -19.73 15.84
CA PRO A 103 -0.67 -20.87 15.07
C PRO A 103 -1.89 -21.64 14.52
N LEU A 104 -1.95 -21.80 13.20
CA LEU A 104 -2.94 -22.68 12.59
C LEU A 104 -2.66 -24.14 13.01
N PRO A 105 -3.71 -24.96 13.24
CA PRO A 105 -3.54 -26.38 13.49
C PRO A 105 -2.75 -27.02 12.35
N LYS A 106 -1.77 -27.88 12.66
CA LYS A 106 -1.11 -28.66 11.60
C LYS A 106 -2.15 -29.56 10.91
N PRO A 107 -2.16 -29.63 9.57
CA PRO A 107 -2.96 -30.62 8.85
C PRO A 107 -2.53 -32.02 9.29
N LYS A 108 -3.49 -32.95 9.41
CA LYS A 108 -3.18 -34.34 9.73
C LYS A 108 -2.43 -34.99 8.54
N PRO A 109 -1.65 -36.05 8.76
CA PRO A 109 -1.04 -36.81 7.67
C PRO A 109 -2.12 -37.28 6.69
N GLY A 110 -2.05 -36.85 5.43
CA GLY A 110 -3.04 -37.15 4.39
C GLY A 110 -4.04 -36.02 4.09
N GLU A 111 -4.13 -34.98 4.93
CA GLU A 111 -4.87 -33.76 4.61
C GLU A 111 -3.99 -32.80 3.82
N THR A 112 -4.54 -32.22 2.74
CA THR A 112 -3.87 -31.13 2.02
C THR A 112 -3.69 -29.96 2.98
N SER A 113 -2.54 -29.27 2.91
CA SER A 113 -2.25 -28.15 3.80
C SER A 113 -3.39 -27.14 3.81
N SER A 114 -3.77 -26.68 5.00
CA SER A 114 -4.73 -25.61 5.25
C SER A 114 -4.20 -24.24 4.78
N ALA A 115 -3.55 -24.18 3.63
CA ALA A 115 -3.05 -22.96 3.00
C ALA A 115 -4.18 -21.97 2.67
N SER A 116 -5.43 -22.42 2.75
CA SER A 116 -6.65 -21.65 2.55
C SER A 116 -7.24 -21.05 3.84
N ALA A 117 -6.74 -21.41 5.03
CA ALA A 117 -7.24 -20.87 6.28
C ALA A 117 -6.66 -19.47 6.50
N GLU A 118 -7.54 -18.49 6.67
CA GLU A 118 -7.12 -17.11 6.94
C GLU A 118 -6.39 -17.00 8.27
N PRO A 119 -5.32 -16.19 8.34
CA PRO A 119 -4.57 -15.98 9.57
C PRO A 119 -5.47 -15.33 10.64
N GLN A 120 -5.55 -15.97 11.81
CA GLN A 120 -6.25 -15.42 12.98
C GLN A 120 -5.26 -14.63 13.85
N TYR A 121 -5.69 -13.46 14.31
CA TYR A 121 -4.88 -12.56 15.12
C TYR A 121 -5.48 -12.41 16.52
N VAL A 122 -4.61 -12.39 17.52
CA VAL A 122 -4.98 -12.17 18.93
C VAL A 122 -4.31 -10.88 19.40
N PRO A 123 -5.04 -10.00 20.12
CA PRO A 123 -4.43 -8.83 20.76
C PRO A 123 -3.28 -9.21 21.68
N GLY A 124 -2.17 -8.51 21.53
CA GLY A 124 -0.96 -8.65 22.32
C GLY A 124 -0.96 -7.74 23.54
N GLU A 125 -0.17 -8.09 24.55
CA GLU A 125 -0.03 -7.33 25.80
C GLU A 125 1.00 -6.17 25.72
N TRP A 126 1.61 -5.94 24.55
CA TRP A 126 2.66 -4.93 24.37
C TRP A 126 2.12 -3.67 23.70
N GLU A 127 2.83 -2.56 23.86
CA GLU A 127 2.46 -1.27 23.28
C GLU A 127 2.61 -1.30 21.75
N PRO A 128 1.56 -0.97 20.98
CA PRO A 128 1.64 -0.91 19.53
C PRO A 128 2.49 0.28 19.05
N VAL A 129 3.18 0.11 17.90
CA VAL A 129 3.88 1.21 17.21
C VAL A 129 2.93 1.95 16.28
N VAL A 130 1.99 1.21 15.67
CA VAL A 130 0.94 1.73 14.78
C VAL A 130 -0.40 1.13 15.15
N ASP A 131 -1.48 1.84 14.86
CA ASP A 131 -2.83 1.34 15.07
C ASP A 131 -3.13 0.14 14.18
N GLU A 132 -4.04 -0.72 14.64
CA GLU A 132 -4.46 -1.92 13.92
C GLU A 132 -5.05 -1.57 12.53
N ALA A 133 -5.84 -0.51 12.44
CA ALA A 133 -6.41 -0.03 11.17
C ALA A 133 -5.32 0.35 10.15
N VAL A 134 -4.28 1.06 10.59
CA VAL A 134 -3.13 1.46 9.77
C VAL A 134 -2.38 0.24 9.24
N TRP A 135 -2.11 -0.73 10.12
CA TRP A 135 -1.43 -1.96 9.73
C TRP A 135 -2.28 -2.79 8.76
N ARG A 136 -3.59 -2.94 9.01
CA ARG A 136 -4.51 -3.65 8.12
C ARG A 136 -4.59 -2.99 6.75
N GLY A 137 -4.66 -1.66 6.69
CA GLY A 137 -4.62 -0.90 5.44
C GLY A 137 -3.36 -1.19 4.62
N VAL A 138 -2.19 -1.21 5.25
CA VAL A 138 -0.93 -1.58 4.58
C VAL A 138 -0.90 -3.06 4.16
N VAL A 139 -1.41 -3.98 4.97
CA VAL A 139 -1.51 -5.40 4.61
C VAL A 139 -2.41 -5.60 3.40
N ALA A 140 -3.58 -4.96 3.37
CA ALA A 140 -4.48 -4.99 2.23
C ALA A 140 -3.80 -4.45 0.97
N LEU A 141 -3.18 -3.26 1.08
CA LEU A 141 -2.45 -2.62 -0.03
C LEU A 141 -1.33 -3.50 -0.60
N LEU A 142 -0.58 -4.17 0.28
CA LEU A 142 0.58 -4.98 -0.10
C LEU A 142 0.21 -6.40 -0.53
N SER A 143 -0.90 -6.97 -0.06
CA SER A 143 -1.30 -8.35 -0.32
C SER A 143 -2.24 -8.49 -1.52
N ASP A 144 -2.75 -7.38 -2.07
CA ASP A 144 -3.57 -7.34 -3.28
C ASP A 144 -2.86 -8.03 -4.46
N SER A 145 -3.42 -9.19 -4.86
CA SER A 145 -2.86 -10.04 -5.91
C SER A 145 -3.01 -9.42 -7.31
N SER A 146 -3.96 -8.49 -7.51
CA SER A 146 -4.07 -7.74 -8.76
C SER A 146 -2.86 -6.84 -8.99
N ARG A 147 -2.18 -6.45 -7.90
CA ARG A 147 -0.90 -5.72 -7.93
C ARG A 147 0.32 -6.64 -8.06
N ALA A 148 0.19 -7.95 -7.81
CA ALA A 148 1.31 -8.90 -7.93
C ALA A 148 1.78 -9.09 -9.38
N ILE A 149 0.93 -8.80 -10.38
CA ILE A 149 1.26 -8.88 -11.81
C ILE A 149 1.98 -7.59 -12.29
N CYS A 150 1.87 -6.50 -11.56
CA CYS A 150 2.64 -5.28 -11.80
C CYS A 150 3.83 -5.28 -10.84
N THR A 151 4.93 -5.90 -11.26
CA THR A 151 6.22 -5.73 -10.61
C THR A 151 6.43 -4.25 -10.29
N THR A 152 6.63 -3.99 -9.01
CA THR A 152 6.94 -2.73 -8.33
C THR A 152 8.06 -1.94 -9.02
N PHE A 153 7.79 -1.39 -10.19
CA PHE A 153 8.55 -0.29 -10.71
C PHE A 153 7.98 0.94 -10.03
N GLU A 154 8.75 1.46 -9.09
CA GLU A 154 8.61 2.84 -8.64
C GLU A 154 8.33 3.70 -9.87
N VAL A 155 7.22 4.44 -9.85
CA VAL A 155 6.90 5.40 -10.89
C VAL A 155 8.06 6.39 -10.87
N ALA A 156 8.99 6.26 -11.82
CA ALA A 156 10.21 7.04 -11.85
C ALA A 156 9.92 8.52 -12.16
N HIS A 157 8.78 8.79 -12.81
CA HIS A 157 8.40 10.11 -13.31
C HIS A 157 6.91 10.31 -13.10
N MET A 158 6.51 11.47 -12.57
CA MET A 158 5.14 11.74 -12.12
C MET A 158 4.07 11.59 -13.21
N GLY A 159 4.41 11.79 -14.49
CA GLY A 159 3.47 11.63 -15.60
C GLY A 159 3.24 10.19 -16.06
N ALA A 160 4.02 9.21 -15.57
CA ALA A 160 3.94 7.84 -16.08
C ALA A 160 2.65 7.15 -15.62
N GLY A 161 1.80 6.79 -16.58
CA GLY A 161 0.49 6.18 -16.33
C GLY A 161 -0.62 7.18 -15.99
N ILE A 162 -0.29 8.46 -15.78
CA ILE A 162 -1.24 9.51 -15.39
C ILE A 162 -1.65 10.38 -16.60
N TYR A 163 -0.69 10.76 -17.44
CA TYR A 163 -0.98 11.59 -18.61
C TYR A 163 -1.78 10.83 -19.66
N ARG A 164 -2.77 11.52 -20.25
CA ARG A 164 -3.72 10.93 -21.21
C ARG A 164 -3.39 11.30 -22.64
N CYS A 165 -3.66 10.37 -23.54
CA CYS A 165 -3.47 10.56 -24.97
C CYS A 165 -4.69 11.28 -25.57
N GLY A 166 -4.54 12.49 -26.11
CA GLY A 166 -5.63 13.26 -26.73
C GLY A 166 -6.31 12.63 -27.95
N ARG A 167 -5.82 11.48 -28.46
CA ARG A 167 -6.49 10.71 -29.53
C ARG A 167 -7.37 9.56 -29.07
N CYS A 168 -6.99 8.90 -27.97
CA CYS A 168 -7.62 7.63 -27.57
C CYS A 168 -7.87 7.53 -26.07
N ASP A 169 -7.60 8.61 -25.33
CA ASP A 169 -7.70 8.75 -23.87
C ASP A 169 -6.90 7.72 -23.03
N SER A 170 -6.16 6.82 -23.68
CA SER A 170 -5.37 5.82 -22.99
C SER A 170 -4.20 6.47 -22.24
N PRO A 171 -3.80 5.89 -21.09
CA PRO A 171 -2.69 6.40 -20.31
C PRO A 171 -1.38 6.32 -21.11
N MET A 172 -0.48 7.25 -20.84
CA MET A 172 0.84 7.32 -21.45
C MET A 172 1.89 6.71 -20.53
N ASN A 173 2.77 5.88 -21.10
CA ASN A 173 3.90 5.28 -20.38
C ASN A 173 5.21 6.00 -20.72
N THR A 174 6.18 5.89 -19.81
CA THR A 174 7.54 6.36 -20.06
C THR A 174 8.22 5.51 -21.15
N ALA A 175 8.85 6.18 -22.09
CA ALA A 175 9.75 5.61 -23.08
C ALA A 175 11.03 6.45 -23.16
N TYR A 176 12.05 5.93 -23.83
CA TYR A 176 13.30 6.65 -24.06
C TYR A 176 13.60 6.69 -25.56
N ASP A 177 14.16 7.81 -26.03
CA ASP A 177 14.67 7.91 -27.39
C ASP A 177 16.05 7.23 -27.54
N LYS A 178 16.56 7.18 -28.77
CA LYS A 178 17.87 6.61 -29.09
C LYS A 178 19.06 7.34 -28.43
N HIS A 179 18.83 8.54 -27.88
CA HIS A 179 19.82 9.36 -27.20
C HIS A 179 19.61 9.36 -25.67
N GLY A 180 18.74 8.49 -25.15
CA GLY A 180 18.44 8.39 -23.72
C GLY A 180 17.54 9.49 -23.17
N LYS A 181 16.93 10.33 -24.01
CA LYS A 181 15.99 11.37 -23.56
C LYS A 181 14.63 10.77 -23.24
N ARG A 182 14.05 11.24 -22.14
CA ARG A 182 12.74 10.79 -21.64
C ARG A 182 11.60 11.26 -22.53
N LEU A 183 10.70 10.34 -22.84
CA LEU A 183 9.46 10.56 -23.58
C LEU A 183 8.29 9.95 -22.81
N TYR A 184 7.10 10.53 -22.97
CA TYR A 184 5.86 9.82 -22.74
C TYR A 184 5.31 9.34 -24.07
N ARG A 185 4.90 8.07 -24.14
CA ARG A 185 4.31 7.43 -25.31
C ARG A 185 2.97 6.81 -24.92
N CYS A 186 1.96 6.97 -25.77
CA CYS A 186 0.66 6.32 -25.58
C CYS A 186 0.80 4.80 -25.42
N LYS A 187 0.15 4.23 -24.40
CA LYS A 187 0.25 2.80 -24.05
C LYS A 187 -0.49 1.88 -25.02
N ALA A 188 -1.65 2.29 -25.52
CA ALA A 188 -2.49 1.44 -26.38
C ALA A 188 -1.83 1.18 -27.74
N GLN A 189 -1.46 2.26 -28.42
CA GLN A 189 -0.75 2.27 -29.69
C GLN A 189 0.14 3.52 -29.77
N PRO A 190 1.16 3.57 -30.65
CA PRO A 190 2.07 4.72 -30.77
C PRO A 190 1.43 5.93 -31.47
N HIS A 191 0.23 6.36 -31.02
CA HIS A 191 -0.50 7.50 -31.54
C HIS A 191 0.28 8.82 -31.39
N LEU A 192 0.87 9.01 -30.20
CA LEU A 192 1.60 10.22 -29.87
C LEU A 192 2.75 9.91 -28.91
N SER A 193 3.80 10.72 -29.03
CA SER A 193 4.95 10.72 -28.15
C SER A 193 5.38 12.16 -27.88
N ARG A 194 5.67 12.49 -26.63
CA ARG A 194 6.06 13.84 -26.20
C ARG A 194 7.27 13.76 -25.29
N ARG A 195 8.13 14.80 -25.29
CA ARG A 195 9.26 14.87 -24.35
C ARG A 195 8.74 14.99 -22.93
N GLY A 196 9.24 14.14 -22.02
CA GLY A 196 8.69 14.07 -20.67
C GLY A 196 9.06 15.26 -19.79
N GLU A 197 10.32 15.71 -19.83
CA GLU A 197 10.82 16.77 -18.95
C GLU A 197 10.12 18.12 -19.13
N PRO A 198 9.90 18.63 -20.36
CA PRO A 198 9.15 19.86 -20.54
C PRO A 198 7.68 19.75 -20.12
N VAL A 199 7.04 18.59 -20.32
CA VAL A 199 5.65 18.35 -19.92
C VAL A 199 5.54 18.35 -18.40
N ASP A 200 6.42 17.62 -17.72
CA ASP A 200 6.45 17.56 -16.27
C ASP A 200 6.67 18.95 -15.65
N ASN A 201 7.64 19.72 -16.17
CA ASN A 201 7.92 21.07 -15.69
C ASN A 201 6.75 22.03 -15.92
N LEU A 202 6.01 21.90 -17.03
CA LEU A 202 4.80 22.69 -17.27
C LEU A 202 3.69 22.33 -16.29
N VAL A 203 3.41 21.03 -16.11
CA VAL A 203 2.33 20.56 -15.24
C VAL A 203 2.59 20.92 -13.78
N GLN A 204 3.82 20.73 -13.29
CA GLN A 204 4.16 21.11 -11.91
C GLN A 204 4.03 22.62 -11.68
N ALA A 205 4.50 23.44 -12.64
CA ALA A 205 4.47 24.90 -12.51
C ALA A 205 3.02 25.39 -12.51
N TRP A 206 2.20 24.88 -13.42
CA TRP A 206 0.78 25.20 -13.52
C TRP A 206 0.02 24.81 -12.24
N LEU A 207 0.26 23.61 -11.71
CA LEU A 207 -0.38 23.14 -10.47
C LEU A 207 -0.02 24.04 -9.29
N LEU A 208 1.28 24.30 -9.08
CA LEU A 208 1.75 25.10 -7.94
C LEU A 208 1.32 26.56 -8.05
N GLU A 209 1.38 27.17 -9.24
CA GLU A 209 0.91 28.53 -9.48
C GLU A 209 -0.58 28.64 -9.15
N ARG A 210 -1.38 27.67 -9.61
CA ARG A 210 -2.82 27.69 -9.37
C ARG A 210 -3.20 27.46 -7.91
N LEU A 211 -2.46 26.62 -7.19
CA LEU A 211 -2.61 26.37 -5.75
C LEU A 211 -2.12 27.53 -4.88
N SER A 212 -1.25 28.39 -5.43
CA SER A 212 -0.78 29.60 -4.74
C SER A 212 -1.79 30.75 -4.78
N GLN A 213 -2.82 30.66 -5.63
CA GLN A 213 -3.88 31.67 -5.71
C GLN A 213 -4.84 31.58 -4.51
N PRO A 214 -5.40 32.70 -4.05
CA PRO A 214 -6.23 32.75 -2.84
C PRO A 214 -7.58 31.99 -2.96
N ASP A 215 -8.03 31.71 -4.18
CA ASP A 215 -9.22 30.91 -4.49
C ASP A 215 -8.94 29.40 -4.60
N ALA A 216 -7.71 28.95 -4.28
CA ALA A 216 -7.33 27.54 -4.37
C ALA A 216 -8.20 26.64 -3.48
N HIS A 217 -8.67 27.13 -2.34
CA HIS A 217 -9.59 26.40 -1.46
C HIS A 217 -10.98 26.18 -2.06
N ASP A 218 -11.40 27.01 -3.02
CA ASP A 218 -12.70 26.88 -3.70
C ASP A 218 -12.63 25.91 -4.89
N VAL A 219 -11.44 25.75 -5.47
CA VAL A 219 -11.22 24.94 -6.69
C VAL A 219 -10.85 23.51 -6.36
N ILE A 220 -10.21 23.28 -5.23
CA ILE A 220 -10.00 21.94 -4.71
C ILE A 220 -11.21 21.64 -3.83
N PRO A 221 -12.09 20.70 -4.23
CA PRO A 221 -13.16 20.29 -3.35
C PRO A 221 -12.52 19.88 -2.02
N ALA A 222 -13.08 20.37 -0.90
CA ALA A 222 -12.89 19.68 0.37
C ALA A 222 -13.10 18.20 0.07
N GLU A 223 -12.25 17.33 0.62
CA GLU A 223 -12.53 15.90 0.56
C GLU A 223 -14.03 15.78 0.86
N GLN A 224 -14.79 15.21 -0.08
CA GLN A 224 -15.93 14.46 0.40
C GLN A 224 -15.25 13.51 1.36
N ASP A 225 -15.37 13.77 2.68
CA ASP A 225 -15.11 12.82 3.73
C ASP A 225 -15.49 11.50 3.09
N GLY A 226 -14.53 10.64 2.73
CA GLY A 226 -14.82 9.49 1.89
C GLY A 226 -15.86 8.67 2.63
N GLY A 227 -17.14 8.84 2.24
CA GLY A 227 -18.26 9.01 3.19
C GLY A 227 -18.04 8.24 4.46
N THR A 228 -17.40 8.85 5.49
CA THR A 228 -16.77 8.18 6.65
C THR A 228 -17.14 6.72 6.68
N VAL A 229 -16.49 5.93 5.82
CA VAL A 229 -16.89 4.53 5.72
C VAL A 229 -16.43 3.99 7.04
N ASP A 230 -17.38 3.74 7.94
CA ASP A 230 -17.07 3.56 9.34
C ASP A 230 -16.12 2.37 9.40
N ALA A 231 -14.83 2.66 9.56
CA ALA A 231 -13.78 1.68 9.34
C ALA A 231 -14.00 0.51 10.31
N LYS A 232 -14.60 0.81 11.48
CA LYS A 232 -15.04 -0.16 12.47
C LYS A 232 -16.16 -1.07 11.97
N LEU A 233 -17.14 -0.54 11.22
CA LEU A 233 -18.21 -1.35 10.62
C LEU A 233 -17.67 -2.25 9.52
N LEU A 234 -16.77 -1.74 8.65
CA LEU A 234 -16.12 -2.57 7.64
C LEU A 234 -15.19 -3.62 8.25
N GLU A 235 -14.47 -3.28 9.31
CA GLU A 235 -13.65 -4.22 10.08
C GLU A 235 -14.51 -5.32 10.71
N ALA A 236 -15.67 -4.97 11.26
CA ALA A 236 -16.62 -5.93 11.80
C ALA A 236 -17.21 -6.84 10.70
N GLU A 237 -17.64 -6.29 9.56
CA GLU A 237 -18.14 -7.07 8.42
C GLU A 237 -17.06 -8.01 7.88
N ARG A 238 -15.83 -7.52 7.75
CA ARG A 238 -14.67 -8.33 7.37
C ARG A 238 -14.45 -9.49 8.34
N ALA A 239 -14.47 -9.22 9.66
CA ALA A 239 -14.30 -10.24 10.68
C ALA A 239 -15.39 -11.32 10.62
N GLU A 240 -16.63 -10.94 10.35
CA GLU A 240 -17.76 -11.87 10.16
C GLU A 240 -17.56 -12.75 8.91
N LEU A 241 -17.14 -12.17 7.78
CA LEU A 241 -16.89 -12.92 6.55
C LEU A 241 -15.72 -13.91 6.70
N VAL A 242 -14.66 -13.50 7.40
CA VAL A 242 -13.52 -14.36 7.76
C VAL A 242 -14.00 -15.54 8.61
N ALA A 243 -14.84 -15.28 9.62
CA ALA A 243 -15.42 -16.32 10.47
C ALA A 243 -16.27 -17.30 9.66
N ARG A 244 -17.15 -16.80 8.79
CA ARG A 244 -18.01 -17.62 7.93
C ARG A 244 -17.22 -18.48 6.95
N LYS A 245 -16.10 -17.99 6.43
CA LYS A 245 -15.17 -18.78 5.60
C LYS A 245 -14.46 -19.87 6.40
N SER A 246 -14.16 -19.62 7.68
CA SER A 246 -13.68 -20.65 8.61
C SER A 246 -14.74 -21.73 8.85
N ASP A 247 -16.01 -21.35 8.99
CA ASP A 247 -17.13 -22.27 9.17
C ASP A 247 -17.33 -23.18 7.96
N LEU A 248 -17.13 -22.69 6.72
CA LEU A 248 -17.13 -23.55 5.52
C LEU A 248 -16.07 -24.65 5.60
N SER A 249 -14.89 -24.33 6.14
CA SER A 249 -13.83 -25.31 6.35
C SER A 249 -14.15 -26.29 7.48
N ALA A 250 -14.98 -25.91 8.46
CA ALA A 250 -15.52 -26.82 9.45
C ALA A 250 -16.61 -27.74 8.87
N ALA A 251 -17.58 -27.19 8.11
CA ALA A 251 -18.65 -27.94 7.47
C ALA A 251 -18.14 -29.00 6.48
N LEU A 252 -17.04 -28.73 5.77
CA LEU A 252 -16.36 -29.73 4.94
C LEU A 252 -15.79 -30.89 5.77
N ARG A 253 -15.16 -30.57 6.91
CA ARG A 253 -14.58 -31.59 7.82
C ARG A 253 -15.66 -32.46 8.45
N ASP A 254 -16.81 -31.87 8.75
CA ASP A 254 -17.95 -32.57 9.34
C ASP A 254 -18.78 -33.33 8.29
N GLY A 255 -18.40 -33.26 7.01
CA GLY A 255 -19.07 -33.94 5.90
C GLY A 255 -20.44 -33.35 5.54
N LEU A 256 -20.75 -32.15 6.05
CA LEU A 256 -22.01 -31.45 5.79
C LEU A 256 -22.05 -30.80 4.40
N LEU A 257 -20.88 -30.46 3.86
CA LEU A 257 -20.73 -29.88 2.53
C LEU A 257 -19.68 -30.65 1.72
N ASP A 258 -19.87 -30.70 0.41
CA ASP A 258 -18.87 -31.23 -0.52
C ASP A 258 -17.83 -30.15 -0.90
N LEU A 259 -16.74 -30.60 -1.52
CA LEU A 259 -15.64 -29.71 -1.93
C LEU A 259 -16.07 -28.68 -3.00
N ALA A 260 -17.07 -29.00 -3.83
CA ALA A 260 -17.55 -28.11 -4.89
C ALA A 260 -18.36 -26.94 -4.32
N ALA A 261 -19.22 -27.21 -3.33
CA ALA A 261 -19.97 -26.22 -2.58
C ALA A 261 -19.02 -25.29 -1.82
N VAL A 262 -18.04 -25.85 -1.11
CA VAL A 262 -17.04 -25.06 -0.36
C VAL A 262 -16.23 -24.15 -1.27
N ARG A 263 -15.80 -24.64 -2.45
CA ARG A 263 -15.08 -23.79 -3.43
C ARG A 263 -15.94 -22.62 -3.89
N ARG A 264 -17.18 -22.87 -4.30
CA ARG A 264 -18.11 -21.85 -4.81
C ARG A 264 -18.34 -20.75 -3.76
N ASP A 265 -18.66 -21.15 -2.54
CA ASP A 265 -18.99 -20.21 -1.46
C ASP A 265 -17.73 -19.47 -0.96
N SER A 266 -16.58 -20.16 -0.89
CA SER A 266 -15.30 -19.54 -0.55
C SER A 266 -14.87 -18.48 -1.58
N GLU A 267 -15.13 -18.67 -2.86
CA GLU A 267 -14.83 -17.68 -3.91
C GLU A 267 -15.70 -16.43 -3.79
N ILE A 268 -16.96 -16.57 -3.37
CA ILE A 268 -17.87 -15.43 -3.13
C ILE A 268 -17.39 -14.64 -1.92
N LEU A 269 -17.13 -15.32 -0.80
CA LEU A 269 -16.65 -14.68 0.43
C LEU A 269 -15.30 -14.01 0.21
N THR A 270 -14.37 -14.66 -0.50
CA THR A 270 -13.05 -14.07 -0.78
C THR A 270 -13.19 -12.80 -1.63
N ARG A 271 -14.05 -12.79 -2.66
CA ARG A 271 -14.29 -11.57 -3.44
C ARG A 271 -14.87 -10.42 -2.61
N ARG A 272 -15.74 -10.71 -1.64
CA ARG A 272 -16.29 -9.70 -0.73
C ARG A 272 -15.24 -9.19 0.25
N ILE A 273 -14.42 -10.09 0.82
CA ILE A 273 -13.28 -9.73 1.67
C ILE A 273 -12.31 -8.83 0.90
N ASP A 274 -11.94 -9.19 -0.34
CA ASP A 274 -11.07 -8.38 -1.20
C ASP A 274 -11.68 -7.02 -1.55
N GLN A 275 -13.01 -6.90 -1.61
CA GLN A 275 -13.69 -5.63 -1.79
C GLN A 275 -13.59 -4.76 -0.53
N ILE A 276 -13.87 -5.33 0.64
CA ILE A 276 -13.80 -4.62 1.92
C ILE A 276 -12.35 -4.22 2.23
N ASP A 277 -11.38 -5.09 1.96
CA ASP A 277 -9.96 -4.80 2.13
C ASP A 277 -9.51 -3.61 1.25
N ARG A 278 -10.06 -3.50 0.03
CA ARG A 278 -9.84 -2.30 -0.80
C ARG A 278 -10.50 -1.05 -0.20
N GLN A 279 -11.73 -1.16 0.28
CA GLN A 279 -12.42 -0.02 0.93
C GLN A 279 -11.70 0.46 2.19
N LEU A 280 -11.20 -0.47 3.02
CA LEU A 280 -10.38 -0.15 4.20
C LEU A 280 -9.04 0.48 3.81
N ALA A 281 -8.37 -0.04 2.78
CA ALA A 281 -7.13 0.54 2.29
C ALA A 281 -7.34 1.96 1.74
N ASP A 282 -8.44 2.20 1.02
CA ASP A 282 -8.80 3.51 0.49
C ASP A 282 -9.18 4.48 1.63
N ALA A 283 -9.89 4.02 2.66
CA ALA A 283 -10.27 4.84 3.83
C ALA A 283 -9.07 5.30 4.66
N VAL A 284 -7.98 4.53 4.67
CA VAL A 284 -6.74 4.84 5.41
C VAL A 284 -5.68 5.50 4.51
N ARG A 285 -5.93 5.62 3.21
CA ARG A 285 -4.99 6.23 2.27
C ARG A 285 -4.90 7.73 2.53
N VAL A 286 -3.71 8.22 2.86
CA VAL A 286 -3.45 9.66 2.93
C VAL A 286 -3.39 10.18 1.50
N SER A 287 -4.38 10.99 1.10
CA SER A 287 -4.37 11.69 -0.19
C SER A 287 -3.15 12.61 -0.24
N PRO A 288 -2.18 12.42 -1.16
CA PRO A 288 -1.06 13.34 -1.33
C PRO A 288 -1.53 14.75 -1.69
N ALA A 289 -2.69 14.87 -2.33
CA ALA A 289 -3.32 16.16 -2.58
C ALA A 289 -3.78 16.87 -1.29
N ALA A 290 -4.06 16.15 -0.20
CA ALA A 290 -4.40 16.75 1.10
C ALA A 290 -3.24 17.58 1.68
N GLY A 291 -2.01 17.09 1.54
CA GLY A 291 -0.82 17.84 1.96
C GLY A 291 -0.64 19.14 1.16
N LEU A 292 -0.95 19.12 -0.14
CA LEU A 292 -0.93 20.31 -0.99
C LEU A 292 -2.09 21.27 -0.65
N ARG A 293 -3.30 20.75 -0.38
CA ARG A 293 -4.44 21.54 0.11
C ARG A 293 -4.11 22.30 1.39
N ALA A 294 -3.48 21.63 2.36
CA ALA A 294 -3.11 22.23 3.63
C ALA A 294 -2.05 23.34 3.52
N ALA A 295 -1.28 23.32 2.44
CA ALA A 295 -0.29 24.35 2.12
C ALA A 295 -0.81 25.40 1.12
N ALA A 296 -2.04 25.28 0.61
CA ALA A 296 -2.59 26.17 -0.39
C ALA A 296 -2.60 27.64 0.08
N GLY A 297 -2.40 28.56 -0.87
CA GLY A 297 -2.25 29.99 -0.59
C GLY A 297 -0.86 30.43 -0.09
N ASP A 298 0.05 29.50 0.18
CA ASP A 298 1.46 29.77 0.52
C ASP A 298 2.39 29.05 -0.47
N ALA A 299 2.94 29.81 -1.42
CA ALA A 299 3.81 29.28 -2.48
C ALA A 299 5.08 28.61 -1.94
N GLU A 300 5.67 29.14 -0.86
CA GLU A 300 6.90 28.59 -0.28
C GLU A 300 6.61 27.24 0.39
N ARG A 301 5.50 27.18 1.14
CA ARG A 301 5.06 25.95 1.80
C ARG A 301 4.63 24.88 0.79
N LEU A 302 3.94 25.25 -0.28
CA LEU A 302 3.59 24.35 -1.39
C LEU A 302 4.83 23.74 -2.04
N TRP A 303 5.84 24.57 -2.34
CA TRP A 303 7.08 24.10 -2.93
C TRP A 303 7.83 23.14 -2.00
N ALA A 304 7.90 23.45 -0.70
CA ALA A 304 8.53 22.57 0.29
C ALA A 304 7.85 21.19 0.36
N VAL A 305 6.51 21.16 0.36
CA VAL A 305 5.73 19.91 0.32
C VAL A 305 5.97 19.14 -0.99
N TRP A 306 5.96 19.82 -2.14
CA TRP A 306 6.18 19.21 -3.44
C TRP A 306 7.58 18.59 -3.58
N GLN A 307 8.62 19.25 -3.05
CA GLN A 307 10.01 18.77 -3.14
C GLN A 307 10.28 17.49 -2.34
N VAL A 308 9.54 17.26 -1.25
CA VAL A 308 9.70 16.04 -0.44
C VAL A 308 8.85 14.87 -0.94
N MET A 309 7.89 15.14 -1.85
CA MET A 309 7.08 14.09 -2.47
C MET A 309 7.89 13.25 -3.45
N SER A 310 7.70 11.94 -3.38
CA SER A 310 8.20 11.02 -4.41
C SER A 310 7.48 11.26 -5.75
N PRO A 311 8.08 10.89 -6.91
CA PRO A 311 7.41 11.08 -8.19
C PRO A 311 6.07 10.32 -8.29
N ALA A 312 5.91 9.22 -7.55
CA ALA A 312 4.64 8.51 -7.43
C ALA A 312 3.57 9.34 -6.69
N GLN A 313 3.95 10.02 -5.61
CA GLN A 313 3.10 10.96 -4.87
C GLN A 313 2.71 12.17 -5.72
N CYS A 314 3.66 12.78 -6.42
CA CYS A 314 3.39 13.86 -7.37
C CYS A 314 2.39 13.41 -8.44
N GLY A 315 2.61 12.22 -9.03
CA GLY A 315 1.71 11.67 -10.04
C GLY A 315 0.31 11.39 -9.51
N GLN A 316 0.20 10.86 -8.30
CA GLN A 316 -1.07 10.64 -7.63
C GLN A 316 -1.79 11.96 -7.30
N ALA A 317 -1.08 12.96 -6.77
CA ALA A 317 -1.65 14.28 -6.52
C ALA A 317 -2.17 14.92 -7.82
N ILE A 318 -1.42 14.79 -8.92
CA ILE A 318 -1.87 15.24 -10.25
C ILE A 318 -3.11 14.47 -10.68
N ASP A 319 -3.16 13.14 -10.53
CA ASP A 319 -4.37 12.38 -10.91
C ASP A 319 -5.57 12.70 -10.02
N GLU A 320 -5.38 13.02 -8.75
CA GLU A 320 -6.50 13.41 -7.88
C GLU A 320 -7.06 14.80 -8.25
N LEU A 321 -6.20 15.73 -8.63
CA LEU A 321 -6.57 17.14 -8.84
C LEU A 321 -6.86 17.49 -10.31
N LEU A 322 -6.12 16.88 -11.24
CA LEU A 322 -6.00 17.32 -12.63
C LEU A 322 -6.24 16.18 -13.62
N THR A 323 -6.74 16.54 -14.80
CA THR A 323 -6.69 15.73 -16.01
C THR A 323 -5.71 16.37 -16.97
N VAL A 324 -4.57 15.72 -17.21
CA VAL A 324 -3.55 16.20 -18.14
C VAL A 324 -3.66 15.42 -19.44
N THR A 325 -4.03 16.10 -20.52
CA THR A 325 -4.20 15.52 -21.85
C THR A 325 -3.14 16.05 -22.81
N VAL A 326 -2.36 15.13 -23.38
CA VAL A 326 -1.34 15.46 -24.38
C VAL A 326 -1.98 15.41 -25.77
N GLN A 327 -2.14 16.57 -26.38
CA GLN A 327 -2.75 16.71 -27.71
C GLN A 327 -1.76 16.43 -28.85
N PRO A 328 -2.25 16.02 -30.03
CA PRO A 328 -1.43 15.91 -31.23
C PRO A 328 -0.86 17.28 -31.64
N CYS A 329 0.44 17.34 -31.90
CA CYS A 329 1.07 18.54 -32.47
C CYS A 329 1.17 18.44 -34.00
N PRO A 330 1.16 19.57 -34.73
CA PRO A 330 1.39 19.59 -36.16
C PRO A 330 2.77 19.04 -36.53
N LEU A 331 2.86 18.41 -37.70
CA LEU A 331 4.11 17.91 -38.24
C LEU A 331 5.09 19.06 -38.50
N GLY A 332 6.37 18.86 -38.14
CA GLY A 332 7.44 19.84 -38.40
C GLY A 332 7.68 20.86 -37.29
N LEU A 333 6.85 20.88 -36.23
CA LEU A 333 7.08 21.73 -35.06
C LEU A 333 8.41 21.34 -34.37
N ARG A 334 9.35 22.29 -34.30
CA ARG A 334 10.63 22.10 -33.60
C ARG A 334 10.55 22.73 -32.22
N GLY A 335 10.57 21.90 -31.18
CA GLY A 335 10.58 22.34 -29.79
C GLY A 335 9.39 21.86 -28.98
N PHE A 336 9.34 22.28 -27.72
CA PHE A 336 8.19 22.04 -26.85
C PHE A 336 7.24 23.22 -26.98
N ALA A 337 5.99 22.94 -27.36
CA ALA A 337 4.91 23.93 -27.38
C ALA A 337 3.92 23.57 -26.26
N PRO A 338 3.77 24.45 -25.25
CA PRO A 338 2.84 24.26 -24.14
C PRO A 338 1.37 24.18 -24.58
N GLU A 339 0.99 24.85 -25.67
CA GLU A 339 -0.40 24.92 -26.16
C GLU A 339 -1.03 23.57 -26.58
N TYR A 340 -0.25 22.49 -26.63
CA TYR A 340 -0.74 21.13 -26.93
C TYR A 340 -0.80 20.24 -25.69
N ILE A 341 -0.76 20.84 -24.50
CA ILE A 341 -0.94 20.15 -23.23
C ILE A 341 -2.15 20.80 -22.56
N ASP A 342 -3.29 20.11 -22.63
CA ASP A 342 -4.50 20.55 -21.97
C ASP A 342 -4.44 20.08 -20.52
N ILE A 343 -4.66 21.00 -19.59
CA ILE A 343 -4.65 20.76 -18.15
C ILE A 343 -5.98 21.26 -17.60
N ASP A 344 -6.85 20.32 -17.24
CA ASP A 344 -8.17 20.61 -16.69
C ASP A 344 -8.27 20.17 -15.23
N TRP A 345 -8.97 20.93 -14.40
CA TRP A 345 -9.31 20.49 -13.04
C TRP A 345 -10.36 19.39 -13.09
N LYS A 346 -10.15 18.32 -12.32
CA LYS A 346 -11.19 17.34 -12.04
C LYS A 346 -12.22 18.00 -11.11
N ARG A 347 -13.26 18.62 -11.68
CA ARG A 347 -14.39 19.11 -10.90
C ARG A 347 -15.10 17.92 -10.26
N SER A 348 -15.31 17.99 -8.94
CA SER A 348 -16.17 17.04 -8.23
C SER A 348 -17.55 17.03 -8.88
N ALA A 349 -17.95 15.89 -9.42
CA ALA A 349 -19.34 15.61 -9.75
C ALA A 349 -20.12 15.30 -8.46
#